data_AF-A0A0C9TXP7-F1
#
_entry.id   AF-A0A0C9TXP7-F1
#
_cell.length_a   1.000
_cell.length_b   1.000
_cell.length_c   1.000
_cell.angle_alpha   90.00
_cell.angle_beta   90.00
_cell.angle_gamma   90.00
#
_symmetry.space_group_name_H-M   'P 1'
#
loop_
_entity.id
_entity.type
_entity.pdbx_description
1 polymer ?
#
loop_
_entity_poly.entity_id
_entity_poly.type
_entity_poly.pdbx_seq_one_letter_code
_entity_poly.pdbx_strand_id
1 'polypeptide(L)'
;MESESNSDLLQLRTSLKLAQEEALNEENLYLVELITSATHDESSQYSLVDIHNAILAEGSFNLLDPLNILPLLLPSGGDGTSDLLHLIAKQASAREAVIAIQEALERLERTPHEEENENEHEESHLVQLIRLLNICTDCEAFLIQRSSITEGLFRHPSTAITEERTC
;
A
#
# COMPACT_ATOMS: atom_id res chain seq x y z
N MET A 1 -15.30 29.89 8.14
CA MET A 1 -14.44 28.72 8.36
C MET A 1 -14.86 27.52 7.51
N GLU A 2 -16.14 27.15 7.41
CA GLU A 2 -16.57 26.03 6.52
C GLU A 2 -16.38 26.30 5.01
N SER A 3 -16.33 27.57 4.59
CA SER A 3 -16.13 27.94 3.17
C SER A 3 -14.67 27.84 2.70
N GLU A 4 -13.71 28.01 3.60
CA GLU A 4 -12.27 27.94 3.29
C GLU A 4 -11.81 26.48 3.22
N SER A 5 -12.21 25.66 4.19
CA SER A 5 -11.90 24.22 4.19
C SER A 5 -12.46 23.48 2.96
N ASN A 6 -13.66 23.85 2.48
CA ASN A 6 -14.20 23.30 1.23
C ASN A 6 -13.45 23.78 -0.02
N SER A 7 -12.90 25.00 0.00
CA SER A 7 -12.07 25.52 -1.09
C SER A 7 -10.76 24.75 -1.18
N ASP A 8 -10.13 24.46 -0.05
CA ASP A 8 -8.84 23.76 0.00
C ASP A 8 -8.97 22.30 -0.47
N LEU A 9 -10.03 21.59 -0.06
CA LEU A 9 -10.28 20.23 -0.53
C LEU A 9 -10.59 20.17 -2.05
N LEU A 10 -11.26 21.19 -2.59
CA LEU A 10 -11.45 21.31 -4.05
C LEU A 10 -10.13 21.56 -4.78
N GLN A 11 -9.23 22.35 -4.19
CA GLN A 11 -7.89 22.56 -4.73
C GLN A 11 -7.09 21.25 -4.73
N LEU A 12 -7.07 20.50 -3.62
CA LEU A 12 -6.40 19.20 -3.54
C LEU A 12 -6.86 18.25 -4.65
N ARG A 13 -8.17 18.11 -4.82
CA ARG A 13 -8.75 17.25 -5.87
C ARG A 13 -8.36 17.71 -7.26
N THR A 14 -8.40 19.02 -7.51
CA THR A 14 -8.00 19.59 -8.81
C THR A 14 -6.52 19.32 -9.08
N SER A 15 -5.65 19.50 -8.09
CA SER A 15 -4.21 19.22 -8.21
C SER A 15 -3.94 17.74 -8.48
N LEU A 16 -4.61 16.82 -7.78
CA LEU A 16 -4.47 15.39 -8.03
C LEU A 16 -4.95 14.98 -9.42
N LYS A 17 -6.06 15.56 -9.88
CA LYS A 17 -6.58 15.31 -11.22
C LYS A 17 -5.63 15.80 -12.31
N LEU A 18 -5.07 17.01 -12.15
CA LEU A 18 -4.07 17.53 -13.09
C LEU A 18 -2.81 16.67 -13.10
N ALA A 19 -2.32 16.29 -11.91
CA ALA A 19 -1.19 15.37 -11.78
C ALA A 19 -1.46 13.99 -12.42
N GLN A 20 -2.71 13.55 -12.49
CA GLN A 20 -3.06 12.31 -13.18
C GLN A 20 -3.07 12.45 -14.71
N GLU A 21 -3.47 13.60 -15.24
CA GLU A 21 -3.62 13.85 -16.69
C GLU A 21 -2.27 14.14 -17.40
N GLU A 22 -1.26 14.63 -16.68
CA GLU A 22 0.05 15.02 -17.24
C GLU A 22 1.08 13.86 -17.35
N ALA A 23 0.87 12.76 -16.60
CA ALA A 23 1.47 11.42 -16.68
C ALA A 23 2.81 11.25 -17.44
N LEU A 24 3.87 11.94 -16.98
CA LEU A 24 5.27 11.63 -17.30
C LEU A 24 6.20 11.86 -16.08
N ASN A 25 6.34 10.83 -15.24
CA ASN A 25 7.42 10.57 -14.26
C ASN A 25 7.68 11.56 -13.10
N GLU A 26 7.28 12.84 -13.15
CA GLU A 26 7.56 13.83 -12.08
C GLU A 26 6.45 13.89 -10.99
N GLU A 27 5.28 13.28 -11.19
CA GLU A 27 4.07 13.52 -10.38
C GLU A 27 3.90 12.62 -9.13
N ASN A 28 4.55 11.45 -9.09
CA ASN A 28 4.64 10.63 -7.88
C ASN A 28 5.25 11.44 -6.73
N LEU A 29 6.15 12.39 -7.05
CA LEU A 29 6.76 13.29 -6.09
C LEU A 29 5.71 14.16 -5.36
N TYR A 30 4.69 14.66 -6.05
CA TYR A 30 3.67 15.51 -5.43
C TYR A 30 2.87 14.75 -4.37
N LEU A 31 2.42 13.54 -4.69
CA LEU A 31 1.68 12.73 -3.70
C LEU A 31 2.58 12.29 -2.54
N VAL A 32 3.83 11.94 -2.83
CA VAL A 32 4.83 11.61 -1.80
C VAL A 32 5.08 12.82 -0.89
N GLU A 33 5.20 14.03 -1.42
CA GLU A 33 5.36 15.27 -0.64
C GLU A 33 4.14 15.55 0.24
N LEU A 34 2.92 15.38 -0.29
CA LEU A 34 1.69 15.52 0.47
C LEU A 34 1.61 14.53 1.63
N ILE A 35 1.89 13.25 1.35
CA ILE A 35 1.88 12.20 2.39
C ILE A 35 3.00 12.46 3.40
N THR A 36 4.19 12.86 2.96
CA THR A 36 5.31 13.20 3.86
C THR A 36 4.93 14.34 4.80
N SER A 37 4.31 15.41 4.26
CA SER A 37 3.83 16.54 5.06
C SER A 37 2.74 16.09 6.03
N ALA A 38 1.75 15.34 5.57
CA ALA A 38 0.66 14.86 6.43
C ALA A 38 1.10 13.85 7.51
N THR A 39 2.26 13.21 7.34
CA THR A 39 2.81 12.23 8.29
C THR A 39 3.76 12.84 9.32
N HIS A 40 4.44 13.93 8.98
CA HIS A 40 5.52 14.50 9.80
C HIS A 40 5.30 15.96 10.22
N ASP A 41 4.34 16.67 9.61
CA ASP A 41 4.05 18.08 9.88
C ASP A 41 2.65 18.25 10.47
N GLU A 42 2.57 18.57 11.77
CA GLU A 42 1.30 18.88 12.45
C GLU A 42 0.59 20.10 11.85
N SER A 43 1.31 20.95 11.11
CA SER A 43 0.77 22.10 10.39
C SER A 43 0.43 21.82 8.93
N SER A 44 0.48 20.56 8.50
CA SER A 44 0.09 20.14 7.16
C SER A 44 -1.32 20.66 6.83
N GLN A 45 -1.45 21.22 5.63
CA GLN A 45 -2.72 21.72 5.12
C GLN A 45 -3.77 20.60 4.95
N TYR A 46 -3.32 19.37 4.72
CA TYR A 46 -4.18 18.22 4.46
C TYR A 46 -3.82 17.05 5.37
N SER A 47 -4.85 16.39 5.90
CA SER A 47 -4.68 15.12 6.62
C SER A 47 -4.55 13.94 5.65
N LEU A 48 -4.07 12.79 6.13
CA LEU A 48 -4.07 11.56 5.33
C LEU A 48 -5.49 11.12 4.94
N VAL A 49 -6.49 11.42 5.77
CA VAL A 49 -7.91 11.19 5.44
C VAL A 49 -8.36 12.05 4.25
N ASP A 50 -7.98 13.32 4.22
CA ASP A 50 -8.30 14.23 3.11
C ASP A 50 -7.65 13.74 1.80
N ILE A 51 -6.38 13.35 1.89
CA ILE A 51 -5.62 12.79 0.77
C ILE A 51 -6.28 11.51 0.26
N HIS A 52 -6.60 10.57 1.14
CA HIS A 52 -7.29 9.32 0.79
C HIS A 52 -8.62 9.58 0.08
N ASN A 53 -9.46 10.46 0.64
CA ASN A 53 -10.75 10.80 0.06
C ASN A 53 -10.61 11.48 -1.31
N ALA A 54 -9.61 12.34 -1.48
CA ALA A 54 -9.35 13.00 -2.75
C ALA A 54 -8.89 12.00 -3.83
N ILE A 55 -8.01 11.06 -3.49
CA ILE A 55 -7.59 9.98 -4.40
C ILE A 55 -8.80 9.13 -4.84
N LEU A 56 -9.67 8.74 -3.91
CA LEU A 56 -10.88 7.98 -4.23
C LEU A 56 -11.83 8.76 -5.14
N ALA A 57 -12.00 10.06 -4.88
CA ALA A 57 -12.92 10.91 -5.62
C ALA A 57 -12.48 11.14 -7.08
N GLU A 58 -11.18 11.27 -7.31
CA GLU A 58 -10.62 11.51 -8.66
C GLU A 58 -10.19 10.23 -9.37
N GLY A 59 -10.07 9.10 -8.65
CA GLY A 59 -9.60 7.84 -9.22
C GLY A 59 -8.11 7.87 -9.57
N SER A 60 -7.31 8.68 -8.86
CA SER A 60 -5.89 8.91 -9.11
C SER A 60 -4.98 7.83 -8.50
N PHE A 61 -5.42 6.57 -8.53
CA PHE A 61 -4.71 5.43 -7.91
C PHE A 61 -3.34 5.17 -8.53
N ASN A 62 -3.15 5.55 -9.80
CA ASN A 62 -1.87 5.43 -10.50
C ASN A 62 -0.76 6.32 -9.90
N LEU A 63 -1.11 7.29 -9.05
CA LEU A 63 -0.15 8.10 -8.31
C LEU A 63 0.38 7.37 -7.06
N LEU A 64 -0.30 6.30 -6.60
CA LEU A 64 0.11 5.52 -5.45
C LEU A 64 1.22 4.54 -5.83
N ASP A 65 2.47 5.00 -5.77
CA ASP A 65 3.63 4.12 -5.87
C ASP A 65 3.95 3.50 -4.50
N PRO A 66 3.73 2.18 -4.33
CA PRO A 66 3.97 1.51 -3.06
C PRO A 66 5.42 1.64 -2.58
N LEU A 67 6.38 1.73 -3.50
CA LEU A 67 7.80 1.75 -3.17
C LEU A 67 8.21 3.02 -2.43
N ASN A 68 7.62 4.16 -2.80
CA ASN A 68 7.91 5.45 -2.18
C ASN A 68 6.98 5.74 -1.00
N ILE A 69 5.74 5.22 -1.02
CA ILE A 69 4.72 5.58 -0.05
C ILE A 69 4.73 4.66 1.18
N LEU A 70 4.96 3.35 1.03
CA LEU A 70 4.97 2.43 2.18
C LEU A 70 5.97 2.82 3.27
N PRO A 71 7.22 3.24 2.96
CA PRO A 71 8.17 3.67 3.98
C PRO A 71 7.68 4.85 4.82
N LEU A 72 6.79 5.70 4.29
CA LEU A 72 6.22 6.85 5.00
C LEU A 72 5.02 6.45 5.86
N LEU A 73 4.15 5.59 5.32
CA LEU A 73 2.90 5.20 5.99
C LEU A 73 3.08 4.12 7.06
N LEU A 74 4.00 3.19 6.86
CA LEU A 74 4.24 2.10 7.81
C LEU A 74 4.56 2.59 9.23
N PRO A 75 5.48 3.56 9.44
CA PRO A 75 5.72 4.13 10.75
C PRO A 75 4.66 5.14 11.20
N SER A 76 3.79 5.65 10.32
CA SER A 76 2.84 6.70 10.73
C SER A 76 1.70 6.18 11.61
N GLY A 77 1.47 6.81 12.77
CA GLY A 77 0.31 6.55 13.62
C GLY A 77 -0.97 7.31 13.23
N GLY A 78 -0.92 8.15 12.18
CA GLY A 78 -1.98 9.10 11.87
C GLY A 78 -3.29 8.48 11.34
N ASP A 79 -4.41 9.12 11.65
CA ASP A 79 -5.73 8.80 11.09
C ASP A 79 -5.68 8.82 9.55
N GLY A 80 -6.22 7.79 8.90
CA GLY A 80 -6.18 7.62 7.44
C GLY A 80 -5.00 6.79 6.91
N THR A 81 -4.00 6.48 7.75
CA THR A 81 -2.88 5.59 7.36
C THR A 81 -3.37 4.22 6.91
N SER A 82 -4.23 3.58 7.72
CA SER A 82 -4.74 2.23 7.41
C SER A 82 -5.55 2.21 6.11
N ASP A 83 -6.31 3.26 5.84
CA ASP A 83 -7.12 3.38 4.62
C ASP A 83 -6.23 3.51 3.37
N LEU A 84 -5.18 4.33 3.44
CA LEU A 84 -4.18 4.43 2.36
C LEU A 84 -3.42 3.12 2.14
N LEU A 85 -3.02 2.43 3.21
CA LEU A 85 -2.34 1.12 3.11
C LEU A 85 -3.26 0.08 2.45
N HIS A 86 -4.54 0.05 2.81
CA HIS A 86 -5.52 -0.84 2.21
C HIS A 86 -5.79 -0.49 0.74
N LEU A 87 -5.81 0.80 0.40
CA LEU A 87 -5.94 1.26 -0.97
C LEU A 87 -4.75 0.84 -1.84
N ILE A 88 -3.52 0.97 -1.32
CA ILE A 88 -2.31 0.46 -1.95
C ILE A 88 -2.41 -1.04 -2.20
N ALA A 89 -2.82 -1.82 -1.19
CA ALA A 89 -2.94 -3.27 -1.32
C ALA A 89 -3.90 -3.69 -2.45
N LYS A 90 -4.99 -2.94 -2.64
CA LYS A 90 -6.00 -3.21 -3.67
C LYS A 90 -5.61 -2.78 -5.08
N GLN A 91 -4.86 -1.69 -5.21
CA GLN A 91 -4.61 -1.07 -6.51
C GLN A 91 -3.23 -1.36 -7.08
N ALA A 92 -2.24 -1.66 -6.23
CA ALA A 92 -0.90 -2.00 -6.67
C ALA A 92 -0.88 -3.30 -7.46
N SER A 93 0.00 -3.41 -8.46
CA SER A 93 0.24 -4.71 -9.08
C SER A 93 0.91 -5.64 -8.06
N ALA A 94 0.65 -6.95 -8.20
CA ALA A 94 1.26 -8.00 -7.39
C ALA A 94 2.78 -7.82 -7.23
N ARG A 95 3.44 -7.49 -8.35
CA ARG A 95 4.88 -7.37 -8.45
C ARG A 95 5.37 -6.15 -7.67
N GLU A 96 4.73 -5.01 -7.84
CA GLU A 96 5.09 -3.76 -7.14
C GLU A 96 4.86 -3.91 -5.64
N ALA A 97 3.73 -4.49 -5.23
CA ALA A 97 3.44 -4.75 -3.83
C ALA A 97 4.49 -5.65 -3.18
N VAL A 98 4.86 -6.78 -3.81
CA VAL A 98 5.90 -7.69 -3.30
C VAL A 98 7.24 -6.98 -3.16
N ILE A 99 7.66 -6.22 -4.17
CA ILE A 99 8.93 -5.48 -4.15
C ILE A 99 8.93 -4.45 -3.02
N ALA A 100 7.86 -3.67 -2.89
CA ALA A 100 7.75 -2.64 -1.85
C ALA A 100 7.68 -3.24 -0.44
N ILE A 101 7.00 -4.37 -0.26
CA ILE A 101 6.99 -5.11 1.01
C ILE A 101 8.39 -5.61 1.37
N GLN A 102 9.12 -6.21 0.41
CA GLN A 102 10.49 -6.66 0.65
C GLN A 102 11.41 -5.50 1.03
N GLU A 103 11.34 -4.40 0.30
CA GLU A 103 12.12 -3.18 0.51
C GLU A 103 11.81 -2.54 1.88
N ALA A 104 10.56 -2.61 2.34
CA ALA A 104 10.15 -2.18 3.68
C ALA A 104 10.64 -3.12 4.79
N LEU A 105 10.59 -4.44 4.58
CA LEU A 105 11.15 -5.42 5.52
C LEU A 105 12.66 -5.24 5.68
N GLU A 106 13.39 -5.03 4.58
CA GLU A 106 14.82 -4.77 4.64
C GLU A 106 15.15 -3.46 5.38
N ARG A 107 14.30 -2.44 5.28
CA ARG A 107 14.41 -1.22 6.11
C ARG A 107 14.24 -1.55 7.59
N LEU A 108 13.16 -2.24 7.94
CA LEU A 108 12.88 -2.63 9.33
C LEU A 108 14.00 -3.48 9.95
N GLU A 109 14.64 -4.36 9.16
CA GLU A 109 15.78 -5.17 9.62
C GLU A 109 17.05 -4.32 9.84
N ARG A 110 17.27 -3.30 8.99
CA ARG A 110 18.44 -2.41 9.07
C ARG A 110 18.31 -1.34 10.13
N THR A 111 17.08 -0.96 10.49
CA THR A 111 16.84 -0.01 11.58
C THR A 111 17.14 -0.70 12.91
N PRO A 112 18.18 -0.26 13.66
CA PRO A 112 18.51 -0.88 14.92
C PRO A 112 17.29 -0.84 15.85
N HIS A 113 17.07 -1.94 16.58
CA HIS A 113 16.10 -2.01 17.66
C HIS A 113 16.64 -1.12 18.81
N GLU A 114 16.61 0.20 18.64
CA GLU A 114 16.93 1.12 19.70
C GLU A 114 15.76 1.06 20.67
N GLU A 115 15.93 0.22 21.69
CA GLU A 115 15.27 0.41 22.98
C GLU A 115 15.52 1.87 23.37
N GLU A 116 14.47 2.70 23.32
CA GLU A 116 14.47 4.09 23.80
C GLU A 116 15.19 5.14 22.91
N ASN A 117 14.87 5.21 21.61
CA ASN A 117 14.95 6.49 20.89
C ASN A 117 13.59 6.91 20.36
N GLU A 118 13.01 7.85 21.10
CA GLU A 118 11.68 8.40 21.03
C GLU A 118 11.52 9.34 19.81
N ASN A 119 11.22 8.79 18.64
CA ASN A 119 10.24 9.49 17.80
C ASN A 119 8.87 9.07 18.33
N GLU A 120 8.32 9.84 19.28
CA GLU A 120 7.00 9.59 19.91
C GLU A 120 5.84 9.46 18.90
N HIS A 121 6.08 9.78 17.62
CA HIS A 121 5.10 9.81 16.55
C HIS A 121 5.21 8.61 15.59
N GLU A 122 6.23 7.76 15.76
CA GLU A 122 6.42 6.57 14.95
C GLU A 122 5.91 5.30 15.64
N GLU A 123 5.28 4.45 14.85
CA GLU A 123 4.74 3.16 15.27
C GLU A 123 5.84 2.13 15.48
N SER A 124 5.66 1.29 16.50
CA SER A 124 6.61 0.22 16.80
C SER A 124 6.82 -0.72 15.61
N HIS A 125 8.02 -1.30 15.47
CA HIS A 125 8.33 -2.28 14.42
C HIS A 125 7.31 -3.44 14.36
N LEU A 126 6.75 -3.86 15.50
CA LEU A 126 5.70 -4.89 15.53
C LEU A 126 4.43 -4.43 14.81
N VAL A 127 3.99 -3.19 15.02
CA VAL A 127 2.84 -2.61 14.33
C VAL A 127 3.11 -2.51 12.84
N GLN A 128 4.31 -2.06 12.45
CA GLN A 128 4.72 -1.97 11.04
C GLN A 128 4.71 -3.36 10.36
N LEU A 129 5.21 -4.41 11.05
CA LEU A 129 5.15 -5.79 10.57
C LEU A 129 3.71 -6.30 10.42
N ILE A 130 2.83 -6.01 11.37
CA ILE A 130 1.40 -6.36 11.28
C ILE A 130 0.77 -5.68 10.06
N ARG A 131 1.08 -4.41 9.81
CA ARG A 131 0.60 -3.68 8.63
C ARG A 131 1.10 -4.31 7.33
N LEU A 132 2.38 -4.66 7.24
CA LEU A 132 2.94 -5.38 6.08
C LEU A 132 2.26 -6.74 5.84
N LEU A 133 1.95 -7.49 6.90
CA LEU A 133 1.22 -8.75 6.80
C LEU A 133 -0.20 -8.54 6.27
N ASN A 134 -0.89 -7.48 6.70
CA ASN A 134 -2.23 -7.15 6.19
C ASN A 134 -2.19 -6.78 4.69
N ILE A 135 -1.17 -6.03 4.25
CA ILE A 135 -0.99 -5.73 2.82
C ILE A 135 -0.78 -7.03 2.03
N CYS A 136 0.06 -7.95 2.52
CA CYS A 136 0.25 -9.26 1.89
C CYS A 136 -1.05 -10.06 1.75
N THR A 137 -1.96 -10.00 2.73
CA THR A 137 -3.24 -10.72 2.67
C THR A 137 -4.26 -10.04 1.77
N ASP A 138 -4.24 -8.71 1.73
CA ASP A 138 -5.22 -7.90 1.01
C ASP A 138 -4.89 -7.73 -0.48
N CYS A 139 -3.62 -7.88 -0.86
CA CYS A 139 -3.23 -7.92 -2.26
C CYS A 139 -3.92 -9.08 -2.98
N GLU A 140 -4.93 -8.75 -3.80
CA GLU A 140 -5.77 -9.71 -4.52
C GLU A 140 -4.94 -10.75 -5.31
N ALA A 141 -3.75 -10.34 -5.76
CA ALA A 141 -2.82 -11.21 -6.46
C ALA A 141 -2.30 -12.40 -5.63
N PHE A 142 -2.08 -12.25 -4.32
CA PHE A 142 -1.62 -13.36 -3.47
C PHE A 142 -2.70 -14.42 -3.28
N LEU A 143 -3.98 -14.00 -3.25
CA LEU A 143 -5.11 -14.91 -3.10
C LEU A 143 -5.40 -15.69 -4.41
N ILE A 144 -5.23 -15.06 -5.57
CA ILE A 144 -5.41 -15.72 -6.88
C ILE A 144 -4.23 -16.66 -7.20
N GLN A 145 -3.01 -16.35 -6.77
CA GLN A 145 -1.87 -17.26 -6.97
C GLN A 145 -2.01 -18.53 -6.10
N ARG A 146 -2.66 -18.45 -4.93
CA ARG A 146 -2.99 -19.62 -4.11
C ARG A 146 -4.00 -20.54 -4.76
N SER A 147 -5.04 -20.04 -5.45
CA SER A 147 -6.00 -20.91 -6.14
C SER A 147 -5.31 -21.76 -7.21
N SER A 148 -4.41 -21.14 -7.98
CA SER A 148 -3.64 -21.78 -9.06
C SER A 148 -2.63 -22.82 -8.55
N ILE A 149 -1.99 -22.57 -7.41
CA ILE A 149 -1.05 -23.51 -6.77
C ILE A 149 -1.79 -24.69 -6.13
N THR A 150 -2.96 -24.46 -5.52
CA THR A 150 -3.77 -25.54 -4.95
C THR A 150 -4.39 -26.45 -6.01
N GLU A 151 -4.75 -25.94 -7.20
CA GLU A 151 -5.23 -26.79 -8.30
C GLU A 151 -4.12 -27.67 -8.91
N GLY A 152 -2.86 -27.24 -8.85
CA GLY A 152 -1.70 -28.01 -9.30
C GLY A 152 -1.30 -29.15 -8.37
N LEU A 153 -1.50 -29.00 -7.05
CA LEU A 153 -1.10 -29.99 -6.05
C LEU A 153 -2.10 -31.14 -5.82
N PHE A 154 -3.35 -31.01 -6.29
CA PHE A 154 -4.38 -32.06 -6.15
C PHE A 154 -4.60 -32.93 -7.40
N ARG A 155 -3.85 -32.72 -8.50
CA ARG A 155 -3.83 -33.69 -9.62
C ARG A 155 -2.91 -34.86 -9.28
N HIS A 156 -3.39 -35.80 -8.47
CA HIS A 156 -2.83 -37.15 -8.48
C HIS A 156 -3.06 -37.78 -9.86
N PRO A 157 -2.06 -38.42 -10.48
CA PRO A 157 -2.30 -39.29 -11.62
C PRO A 157 -3.15 -40.47 -11.13
N SER A 158 -4.40 -40.53 -11.58
CA SER A 158 -5.24 -41.71 -11.44
C SER A 158 -4.52 -42.87 -12.11
N THR A 159 -3.98 -43.78 -11.30
CA THR A 159 -3.39 -45.03 -11.77
C THR A 159 -4.50 -45.87 -12.38
N ALA A 160 -4.57 -45.87 -13.71
CA ALA A 160 -5.38 -46.81 -14.47
C ALA A 160 -4.83 -48.22 -14.20
N ILE A 161 -5.62 -49.01 -13.48
CA ILE A 161 -5.45 -50.45 -13.32
C ILE A 161 -5.75 -51.06 -14.69
N THR A 162 -4.73 -51.50 -15.42
CA THR A 162 -4.89 -52.39 -16.57
C THR A 162 -4.97 -53.82 -16.06
N GLU A 163 -6.17 -54.37 -16.01
CA GLU A 163 -6.41 -55.80 -15.81
C GLU A 163 -5.78 -56.60 -16.97
N GLU A 164 -4.80 -57.43 -16.65
CA GLU A 164 -4.34 -58.51 -17.50
C GLU A 164 -5.43 -59.59 -17.61
N ARG A 165 -6.01 -59.74 -18.80
CA ARG A 165 -6.67 -60.98 -19.22
C ARG A 165 -6.44 -61.23 -20.70
N THR A 166 -5.49 -62.11 -21.00
CA THR A 166 -5.62 -63.14 -22.04
C THR A 166 -4.42 -64.09 -22.02
N CYS A 167 -4.61 -65.25 -21.39
CA CYS A 167 -4.40 -66.58 -21.98
C CYS A 167 -5.10 -67.61 -21.09
#